data_AF-A0A972RBF0-F1
#
_entry.id   AF-A0A972RBF0-F1
#
_cell.length_a   1.000
_cell.length_b   1.000
_cell.length_c   1.000
_cell.angle_alpha   90.00
_cell.angle_beta   90.00
_cell.angle_gamma   90.00
#
_symmetry.space_group_name_H-M   'P 1'
#
loop_
_entity.id
_entity.type
_entity.pdbx_description
1 polymer ?
#
loop_
_entity_poly.entity_id
_entity_poly.type
_entity_poly.pdbx_seq_one_letter_code
_entity_poly.pdbx_strand_id
1 'polypeptide(L)'
;MTRIDDHSLVELDLTLNWASRNVSHHDGFYVPRLNTWRDLLPDGVMEELMGRSEGEELAFHFPAGTMIPPREKNLIHQIRPEQFGKTAGNESPITPRLGRFYPCGLMTGVPGIYPENILPMRVIDIGEEMITMDLNHPLAEMDTDLKILIRAVRHSKRERGGQVHHWGEEVILGGPGMQAPVPGMMIDYGSTPVTGQAEEGGRPFDTGLRSDSRVDKESSRILGEVYREQVKPGSRILDLMSGARSHLPRGEEKEVVGLGRDEGDMAENPLLTRRVVHDLNEASGLPFPENSFDLVLLSHSMESLRRPEQVIGEVHRVLQPGGSFMVGFTDCWFSTEAMPLWMELHPFERLGWVLSLLSAAGFGDCFTRTYRNRSRPYEDPHYSVSAKSDPVLIAGGIKKG
;
A
#
# COMPACT_ATOMS: atom_id res chain seq x y z
N MET A 1 33.05 9.70 -11.79
CA MET A 1 31.72 9.06 -11.68
C MET A 1 31.32 8.60 -13.06
N THR A 2 30.76 7.39 -13.15
CA THR A 2 30.21 6.85 -14.39
C THR A 2 29.00 7.69 -14.80
N ARG A 3 28.91 8.06 -16.07
CA ARG A 3 27.78 8.81 -16.63
C ARG A 3 26.90 7.89 -17.45
N ILE A 4 25.61 8.16 -17.45
CA ILE A 4 24.63 7.40 -18.22
C ILE A 4 24.83 7.67 -19.72
N ASP A 5 24.86 6.61 -20.51
CA ASP A 5 24.88 6.59 -21.97
C ASP A 5 23.95 5.48 -22.51
N ASP A 6 23.95 5.24 -23.81
CA ASP A 6 23.18 4.21 -24.51
C ASP A 6 23.66 2.77 -24.23
N HIS A 7 24.72 2.60 -23.44
CA HIS A 7 25.26 1.30 -23.04
C HIS A 7 25.17 1.09 -21.52
N SER A 8 24.36 1.89 -20.86
CA SER A 8 24.22 1.90 -19.41
C SER A 8 23.07 1.01 -18.93
N LEU A 9 23.32 0.34 -17.82
CA LEU A 9 22.33 -0.27 -16.95
C LEU A 9 22.23 0.58 -15.69
N VAL A 10 21.03 1.04 -15.40
CA VAL A 10 20.80 2.03 -14.34
C VAL A 10 19.84 1.46 -13.29
N GLU A 11 20.19 1.61 -12.03
CA GLU A 11 19.29 1.35 -10.90
C GLU A 11 18.63 2.68 -10.51
N LEU A 12 17.29 2.73 -10.44
CA LEU A 12 16.55 3.97 -10.14
C LEU A 12 15.59 3.75 -8.97
N ASP A 13 15.41 4.79 -8.16
CA ASP A 13 14.24 4.95 -7.31
C ASP A 13 13.30 5.96 -7.96
N LEU A 14 12.13 5.49 -8.41
CA LEU A 14 11.06 6.33 -8.92
C LEU A 14 10.10 6.67 -7.77
N THR A 15 9.65 7.91 -7.71
CA THR A 15 8.62 8.35 -6.76
C THR A 15 7.56 9.15 -7.49
N LEU A 16 6.35 8.62 -7.54
CA LEU A 16 5.18 9.30 -8.05
C LEU A 16 4.47 10.02 -6.90
N ASN A 17 4.40 11.35 -6.95
CA ASN A 17 3.64 12.14 -6.00
C ASN A 17 2.39 12.69 -6.67
N TRP A 18 1.27 12.65 -5.95
CA TRP A 18 -0.01 13.18 -6.41
C TRP A 18 -0.89 13.46 -5.19
N ALA A 19 -2.00 14.16 -5.38
CA ALA A 19 -2.90 14.53 -4.30
C ALA A 19 -4.36 14.24 -4.65
N SER A 20 -5.16 13.89 -3.65
CA SER A 20 -6.61 13.81 -3.79
C SER A 20 -7.29 14.47 -2.59
N ARG A 21 -8.20 15.42 -2.86
CA ARG A 21 -8.83 16.25 -1.82
C ARG A 21 -7.78 16.86 -0.88
N ASN A 22 -7.74 16.41 0.38
CA ASN A 22 -6.80 16.85 1.42
C ASN A 22 -5.79 15.74 1.81
N VAL A 23 -5.56 14.78 0.91
CA VAL A 23 -4.65 13.64 1.12
C VAL A 23 -3.49 13.75 0.14
N SER A 24 -2.27 13.60 0.64
CA SER A 24 -1.06 13.49 -0.18
C SER A 24 -0.68 12.03 -0.38
N HIS A 25 -0.24 11.68 -1.58
CA HIS A 25 0.12 10.33 -1.94
C HIS A 25 1.55 10.29 -2.48
N HIS A 26 2.31 9.31 -2.00
CA HIS A 26 3.68 9.05 -2.40
C HIS A 26 3.81 7.58 -2.77
N ASP A 27 4.06 7.29 -4.03
CA ASP A 27 4.18 5.93 -4.54
C ASP A 27 5.61 5.69 -5.06
N GLY A 28 6.40 5.01 -4.24
CA GLY A 28 7.78 4.62 -4.53
C GLY A 28 7.84 3.31 -5.32
N PHE A 29 8.66 3.27 -6.36
CA PHE A 29 8.88 2.11 -7.20
C PHE A 29 10.36 1.96 -7.54
N TYR A 30 10.94 0.83 -7.18
CA TYR A 30 12.33 0.54 -7.48
C TYR A 30 12.49 -0.04 -8.89
N VAL A 31 13.40 0.50 -9.68
CA VAL A 31 13.80 -0.05 -10.98
C VAL A 31 15.18 -0.69 -10.81
N PRO A 32 15.26 -2.03 -10.70
CA PRO A 32 16.51 -2.72 -10.43
C PRO A 32 17.47 -2.72 -11.62
N ARG A 33 16.94 -2.48 -12.83
CA ARG A 33 17.72 -2.47 -14.07
C ARG A 33 16.94 -1.81 -15.20
N LEU A 34 17.15 -0.52 -15.39
CA LEU A 34 16.81 0.19 -16.62
C LEU A 34 17.90 -0.06 -17.66
N ASN A 35 17.54 -0.62 -18.82
CA ASN A 35 18.40 -0.61 -20.00
C ASN A 35 18.11 0.63 -20.84
N THR A 36 19.06 1.55 -20.95
CA THR A 36 18.87 2.87 -21.56
C THR A 36 18.69 2.86 -23.08
N TRP A 37 19.06 1.78 -23.75
CA TRP A 37 18.88 1.63 -25.20
C TRP A 37 17.54 1.00 -25.58
N ARG A 38 16.98 0.17 -24.69
CA ARG A 38 15.82 -0.67 -25.02
C ARG A 38 14.55 -0.26 -24.27
N ASP A 39 14.68 0.03 -22.98
CA ASP A 39 13.51 0.24 -22.13
C ASP A 39 12.95 1.65 -22.31
N LEU A 40 11.66 1.80 -22.01
CA LEU A 40 10.91 3.03 -22.18
C LEU A 40 10.65 3.70 -20.83
N LEU A 41 10.73 5.03 -20.85
CA LEU A 41 10.36 5.92 -19.76
C LEU A 41 9.33 6.92 -20.29
N PRO A 42 8.63 7.66 -19.42
CA PRO A 42 7.77 8.75 -19.86
C PRO A 42 8.52 9.73 -20.77
N ASP A 43 7.79 10.35 -21.69
CA ASP A 43 8.33 11.26 -22.70
C ASP A 43 9.27 12.32 -22.07
N GLY A 44 10.46 12.48 -22.65
CA GLY A 44 11.48 13.45 -22.22
C GLY A 44 12.35 13.01 -21.04
N VAL A 45 11.98 11.95 -20.30
CA VAL A 45 12.71 11.51 -19.11
C VAL A 45 14.04 10.85 -19.49
N MET A 46 14.06 10.03 -20.54
CA MET A 46 15.30 9.34 -20.96
C MET A 46 16.36 10.34 -21.41
N GLU A 47 15.96 11.37 -22.16
CA GLU A 47 16.84 12.43 -22.65
C GLU A 47 17.50 13.20 -21.50
N GLU A 48 16.75 13.52 -20.45
CA GLU A 48 17.26 14.24 -19.27
C GLU A 48 18.14 13.36 -18.36
N LEU A 49 17.94 12.03 -18.39
CA LEU A 49 18.79 11.06 -17.69
C LEU A 49 20.15 10.88 -18.35
N MET A 50 20.27 11.07 -19.68
CA MET A 50 21.53 10.91 -20.39
C MET A 50 22.60 11.87 -19.86
N GLY A 51 23.80 11.34 -19.61
CA GLY A 51 24.92 12.10 -19.07
C GLY A 51 24.89 12.32 -17.54
N ARG A 52 23.79 11.98 -16.85
CA ARG A 52 23.68 12.04 -15.38
C ARG A 52 24.50 10.94 -14.70
N SER A 53 24.70 11.06 -13.40
CA SER A 53 25.50 10.13 -12.60
C SER A 53 24.80 9.74 -11.28
N GLU A 54 25.34 8.69 -10.65
CA GLU A 54 24.85 8.19 -9.37
C GLU A 54 24.73 9.29 -8.30
N GLY A 55 23.60 9.31 -7.59
CA GLY A 55 23.27 10.29 -6.56
C GLY A 55 22.57 11.55 -7.06
N GLU A 56 22.49 11.77 -8.38
CA GLU A 56 21.68 12.87 -8.93
C GLU A 56 20.17 12.55 -8.84
N GLU A 57 19.38 13.58 -8.55
CA GLU A 57 17.91 13.54 -8.52
C GLU A 57 17.34 14.41 -9.64
N LEU A 58 16.30 13.92 -10.30
CA LEU A 58 15.52 14.64 -11.29
C LEU A 58 14.05 14.68 -10.89
N ALA A 59 13.35 15.73 -11.27
CA ALA A 59 11.92 15.91 -11.00
C ALA A 59 11.20 16.38 -12.26
N PHE A 60 10.07 15.75 -12.56
CA PHE A 60 9.24 16.01 -13.72
C PHE A 60 7.79 16.22 -13.27
N HIS A 61 7.14 17.22 -13.84
CA HIS A 61 5.72 17.46 -13.65
C HIS A 61 4.95 17.01 -14.89
N PHE A 62 3.96 16.15 -14.69
CA PHE A 62 3.09 15.61 -15.72
C PHE A 62 1.64 16.04 -15.46
N PRO A 63 1.11 16.98 -16.26
CA PRO A 63 -0.30 17.33 -16.23
C PRO A 63 -1.18 16.11 -16.52
N ALA A 64 -2.42 16.12 -16.05
CA ALA A 64 -3.40 15.08 -16.35
C ALA A 64 -3.49 14.79 -17.86
N GLY A 65 -3.53 13.50 -18.22
CA GLY A 65 -3.59 13.06 -19.62
C GLY A 65 -2.27 13.01 -20.39
N THR A 66 -1.12 13.28 -19.74
CA THR A 66 0.21 13.20 -20.38
C THR A 66 0.89 11.84 -20.14
N MET A 67 1.44 11.60 -18.94
CA MET A 67 2.04 10.30 -18.57
C MET A 67 0.98 9.20 -18.42
N ILE A 68 -0.17 9.56 -17.86
CA ILE A 68 -1.32 8.66 -17.69
C ILE A 68 -2.33 8.99 -18.79
N PRO A 69 -2.85 7.98 -19.53
CA PRO A 69 -3.86 8.21 -20.54
C PRO A 69 -5.06 9.00 -20.00
N PRO A 70 -5.60 9.97 -20.76
CA PRO A 70 -6.75 10.75 -20.33
C PRO A 70 -7.99 9.87 -20.18
N ARG A 71 -8.95 10.33 -19.38
CA ARG A 71 -10.21 9.64 -19.19
C ARG A 71 -10.98 9.53 -20.51
N GLU A 72 -11.36 8.33 -20.91
CA GLU A 72 -12.11 8.05 -22.12
C GLU A 72 -13.51 7.50 -21.82
N LYS A 73 -14.51 7.93 -22.60
CA LYS A 73 -15.90 7.48 -22.44
C LYS A 73 -16.13 6.04 -22.88
N ASN A 74 -15.37 5.55 -23.84
CA ASN A 74 -15.39 4.16 -24.33
C ASN A 74 -14.84 3.15 -23.32
N LEU A 75 -14.15 3.60 -22.27
CA LEU A 75 -13.71 2.78 -21.15
C LEU A 75 -14.74 2.76 -20.00
N ILE A 76 -15.91 3.37 -20.18
CA ILE A 76 -17.06 3.24 -19.29
C ILE A 76 -17.98 2.17 -19.88
N HIS A 77 -18.14 1.08 -19.15
CA HIS A 77 -18.93 -0.07 -19.58
C HIS A 77 -20.21 -0.17 -18.76
N GLN A 78 -21.29 -0.61 -19.41
CA GLN A 78 -22.53 -0.99 -18.75
C GLN A 78 -22.81 -2.46 -19.03
N ILE A 79 -23.05 -3.22 -17.98
CA ILE A 79 -23.37 -4.66 -18.06
C ILE A 79 -24.62 -4.96 -17.28
N ARG A 80 -25.29 -6.07 -17.60
CA ARG A 80 -26.39 -6.59 -16.78
C ARG A 80 -25.85 -7.21 -15.49
N PRO A 81 -26.61 -7.23 -14.39
CA PRO A 81 -26.21 -7.89 -13.15
C PRO A 81 -25.72 -9.33 -13.33
N GLU A 82 -26.31 -10.13 -14.22
CA GLU A 82 -25.90 -11.53 -14.43
C GLU A 82 -24.55 -11.69 -15.13
N GLN A 83 -23.98 -10.60 -15.66
CA GLN A 83 -22.68 -10.59 -16.32
C GLN A 83 -21.52 -10.36 -15.34
N PHE A 84 -21.79 -10.02 -14.08
CA PHE A 84 -20.79 -9.72 -13.06
C PHE A 84 -20.56 -10.89 -12.10
N GLY A 85 -19.32 -11.03 -11.61
CA GLY A 85 -19.01 -11.83 -10.41
C GLY A 85 -18.93 -13.34 -10.63
N LYS A 86 -19.07 -13.81 -11.88
CA LYS A 86 -18.93 -15.22 -12.24
C LYS A 86 -17.46 -15.56 -12.46
N THR A 87 -16.88 -16.37 -11.57
CA THR A 87 -15.54 -16.96 -11.75
C THR A 87 -15.63 -18.47 -11.89
N ALA A 88 -14.72 -19.05 -12.67
CA ALA A 88 -14.61 -20.50 -12.77
C ALA A 88 -14.26 -21.09 -11.39
N GLY A 89 -15.15 -21.93 -10.84
CA GLY A 89 -14.94 -22.64 -9.58
C GLY A 89 -15.51 -21.98 -8.32
N ASN A 90 -16.24 -20.86 -8.43
CA ASN A 90 -16.93 -20.26 -7.28
C ASN A 90 -18.42 -20.61 -7.29
N GLU A 91 -18.94 -21.15 -6.19
CA GLU A 91 -20.36 -21.56 -6.07
C GLU A 91 -21.30 -20.36 -5.91
N SER A 92 -20.79 -19.22 -5.44
CA SER A 92 -21.57 -17.98 -5.26
C SER A 92 -20.92 -16.80 -5.99
N PRO A 93 -21.66 -16.06 -6.84
CA PRO A 93 -21.11 -14.93 -7.56
C PRO A 93 -20.77 -13.78 -6.61
N ILE A 94 -19.67 -13.08 -6.89
CA ILE A 94 -19.27 -11.88 -6.14
C ILE A 94 -20.32 -10.79 -6.36
N THR A 95 -20.82 -10.20 -5.27
CA THR A 95 -21.76 -9.07 -5.33
C THR A 95 -21.00 -7.76 -5.53
N PRO A 96 -21.33 -6.95 -6.55
CA PRO A 96 -20.68 -5.66 -6.77
C PRO A 96 -21.07 -4.68 -5.66
N ARG A 97 -20.14 -3.82 -5.27
CA ARG A 97 -20.38 -2.72 -4.33
C ARG A 97 -19.94 -1.40 -4.93
N LEU A 98 -20.70 -0.35 -4.63
CA LEU A 98 -20.49 0.97 -5.20
C LEU A 98 -19.13 1.54 -4.78
N GLY A 99 -18.34 2.00 -5.74
CA GLY A 99 -17.03 2.63 -5.54
C GLY A 99 -15.85 1.67 -5.37
N ARG A 100 -16.10 0.36 -5.20
CA ARG A 100 -15.05 -0.67 -5.08
C ARG A 100 -14.35 -0.92 -6.41
N PHE A 101 -13.13 -1.44 -6.35
CA PHE A 101 -12.44 -1.98 -7.50
C PHE A 101 -12.53 -3.50 -7.57
N TYR A 102 -12.52 -4.00 -8.80
CA TYR A 102 -12.60 -5.41 -9.13
C TYR A 102 -11.72 -5.71 -10.35
N PRO A 103 -11.21 -6.94 -10.51
CA PRO A 103 -10.58 -7.36 -11.75
C PRO A 103 -11.56 -7.33 -12.93
N CYS A 104 -11.15 -6.80 -14.07
CA CYS A 104 -11.91 -6.81 -15.33
C CYS A 104 -12.48 -8.19 -15.66
N GLY A 105 -11.73 -9.26 -15.40
CA GLY A 105 -12.13 -10.64 -15.67
C GLY A 105 -13.38 -11.12 -14.91
N LEU A 106 -13.90 -10.36 -13.95
CA LEU A 106 -15.21 -10.61 -13.32
C LEU A 106 -16.39 -10.24 -14.23
N MET A 107 -16.16 -9.54 -15.35
CA MET A 107 -17.17 -9.29 -16.36
C MET A 107 -17.20 -10.41 -17.40
N THR A 108 -18.40 -10.81 -17.80
CA THR A 108 -18.62 -11.79 -18.87
C THR A 108 -19.39 -11.19 -20.04
N GLY A 109 -19.08 -11.61 -21.27
CA GLY A 109 -19.76 -11.13 -22.48
C GLY A 109 -19.42 -9.69 -22.88
N VAL A 110 -18.29 -9.14 -22.41
CA VAL A 110 -17.77 -7.82 -22.80
C VAL A 110 -16.59 -8.01 -23.76
N PRO A 111 -16.63 -7.44 -24.98
CA PRO A 111 -15.52 -7.55 -25.94
C PRO A 111 -14.20 -7.05 -25.36
N GLY A 112 -13.12 -7.81 -25.55
CA GLY A 112 -11.78 -7.47 -25.05
C GLY A 112 -11.53 -7.83 -23.58
N ILE A 113 -12.54 -8.31 -22.86
CA ILE A 113 -12.42 -8.75 -21.47
C ILE A 113 -12.44 -10.29 -21.41
N TYR A 114 -11.45 -10.85 -20.73
CA TYR A 114 -11.25 -12.29 -20.55
C TYR A 114 -11.04 -12.62 -19.06
N PRO A 115 -11.31 -13.86 -18.61
CA PRO A 115 -11.35 -14.21 -17.19
C PRO A 115 -10.05 -13.92 -16.41
N GLU A 116 -8.89 -14.02 -17.06
CA GLU A 116 -7.57 -13.77 -16.47
C GLU A 116 -7.19 -12.28 -16.46
N ASN A 117 -8.07 -11.38 -16.92
CA ASN A 117 -7.80 -9.95 -16.94
C ASN A 117 -7.85 -9.38 -15.51
N ILE A 118 -6.67 -9.20 -14.93
CA ILE A 118 -6.47 -8.67 -13.58
C ILE A 118 -6.45 -7.14 -13.51
N LEU A 119 -6.58 -6.43 -14.65
CA LEU A 119 -6.62 -4.98 -14.64
C LEU A 119 -7.85 -4.51 -13.84
N PRO A 120 -7.68 -3.52 -12.97
CA PRO A 120 -8.79 -3.12 -12.12
C PRO A 120 -9.80 -2.25 -12.86
N MET A 121 -11.06 -2.40 -12.47
CA MET A 121 -12.18 -1.56 -12.86
C MET A 121 -12.93 -1.08 -11.61
N ARG A 122 -13.42 0.15 -11.62
CA ARG A 122 -14.23 0.70 -10.51
C ARG A 122 -15.72 0.58 -10.82
N VAL A 123 -16.51 0.09 -9.88
CA VAL A 123 -17.98 0.17 -10.00
C VAL A 123 -18.43 1.57 -9.64
N ILE A 124 -19.08 2.28 -10.56
CA ILE A 124 -19.46 3.69 -10.37
C ILE A 124 -20.97 3.93 -10.28
N ASP A 125 -21.79 2.94 -10.67
CA ASP A 125 -23.24 2.97 -10.49
C ASP A 125 -23.79 1.54 -10.45
N ILE A 126 -24.83 1.32 -9.64
CA ILE A 126 -25.53 0.04 -9.51
C ILE A 126 -27.03 0.32 -9.59
N GLY A 127 -27.64 0.01 -10.72
CA GLY A 127 -29.10 0.03 -10.92
C GLY A 127 -29.70 -1.38 -10.93
N GLU A 128 -31.04 -1.45 -11.01
CA GLU A 128 -31.76 -2.73 -11.07
C GLU A 128 -31.47 -3.52 -12.35
N GLU A 129 -31.35 -2.82 -13.49
CA GLU A 129 -31.15 -3.46 -14.80
C GLU A 129 -29.69 -3.47 -15.26
N MET A 130 -28.88 -2.52 -14.77
CA MET A 130 -27.52 -2.26 -15.27
C MET A 130 -26.56 -1.89 -14.14
N ILE A 131 -25.32 -2.34 -14.27
CA ILE A 131 -24.18 -1.91 -13.46
C ILE A 131 -23.26 -1.10 -14.39
N THR A 132 -22.82 0.08 -13.94
CA THR A 132 -21.87 0.92 -14.69
C THR A 132 -20.50 0.86 -14.05
N MET A 133 -19.48 0.64 -14.88
CA MET A 133 -18.11 0.36 -14.46
C MET A 133 -17.14 1.22 -15.27
N ASP A 134 -16.07 1.63 -14.62
CA ASP A 134 -15.07 2.53 -15.15
C ASP A 134 -13.71 1.83 -15.20
N LEU A 135 -13.21 1.61 -16.41
CA LEU A 135 -11.93 0.94 -16.68
C LEU A 135 -10.81 1.97 -16.92
N ASN A 136 -11.11 3.27 -16.82
CA ASN A 136 -10.07 4.30 -16.91
C ASN A 136 -9.06 4.17 -15.77
N HIS A 137 -7.82 4.59 -16.05
CA HIS A 137 -6.81 4.65 -15.00
C HIS A 137 -7.29 5.57 -13.86
N PRO A 138 -7.18 5.18 -12.57
CA PRO A 138 -7.68 5.99 -11.46
C PRO A 138 -7.06 7.39 -11.35
N LEU A 139 -5.87 7.58 -11.92
CA LEU A 139 -5.16 8.86 -12.01
C LEU A 139 -5.38 9.64 -13.32
N ALA A 140 -6.28 9.19 -14.21
CA ALA A 140 -6.44 9.77 -15.55
C ALA A 140 -6.75 11.28 -15.59
N GLU A 141 -7.31 11.82 -14.50
CA GLU A 141 -7.68 13.23 -14.37
C GLU A 141 -6.82 13.98 -13.33
N MET A 142 -5.70 13.39 -12.92
CA MET A 142 -4.82 13.93 -11.87
C MET A 142 -3.49 14.38 -12.45
N ASP A 143 -3.00 15.52 -11.99
CA ASP A 143 -1.61 15.92 -12.18
C ASP A 143 -0.72 15.05 -11.29
N THR A 144 0.49 14.76 -11.78
CA THR A 144 1.45 13.91 -11.09
C THR A 144 2.87 14.46 -11.19
N ASP A 145 3.64 14.32 -10.12
CA ASP A 145 5.05 14.68 -10.08
C ASP A 145 5.90 13.41 -9.94
N LEU A 146 6.74 13.13 -10.94
CA LEU A 146 7.68 12.01 -10.92
C LEU A 146 9.06 12.49 -10.50
N LYS A 147 9.56 11.97 -9.38
CA LYS A 147 10.96 12.12 -8.97
C LYS A 147 11.75 10.86 -9.28
N ILE A 148 13.00 11.04 -9.67
CA ILE A 148 13.92 9.96 -10.04
C ILE A 148 15.24 10.16 -9.33
N LEU A 149 15.62 9.21 -8.48
CA LEU A 149 16.95 9.15 -7.88
C LEU A 149 17.79 8.07 -8.55
N ILE A 150 18.96 8.44 -9.07
CA ILE A 150 19.88 7.51 -9.71
C ILE A 150 20.68 6.78 -8.63
N ARG A 151 20.39 5.49 -8.44
CA ARG A 151 20.98 4.65 -7.38
C ARG A 151 22.33 4.06 -7.76
N ALA A 152 22.49 3.66 -9.02
CA ALA A 152 23.75 3.15 -9.55
C ALA A 152 23.77 3.21 -11.08
N VAL A 153 24.97 3.38 -11.65
CA VAL A 153 25.19 3.34 -13.10
C VAL A 153 26.29 2.35 -13.43
N ARG A 154 26.00 1.38 -14.30
CA ARG A 154 26.94 0.35 -14.75
C ARG A 154 26.95 0.30 -16.27
N HIS A 155 28.12 0.14 -16.91
CA HIS A 155 28.15 -0.10 -18.35
C HIS A 155 28.04 -1.59 -18.68
N SER A 156 27.20 -1.92 -19.65
CA SER A 156 27.12 -3.22 -20.27
C SER A 156 28.11 -3.30 -21.44
N LYS A 157 28.96 -4.35 -21.46
CA LYS A 157 29.91 -4.55 -22.57
C LYS A 157 29.29 -5.22 -23.80
N ARG A 158 28.23 -6.02 -23.61
CA ARG A 158 27.44 -6.72 -24.64
C ARG A 158 26.13 -7.22 -24.03
N GLU A 159 24.99 -6.78 -24.54
CA GLU A 159 23.70 -7.45 -24.31
C GLU A 159 23.15 -7.98 -25.65
N ARG A 160 22.61 -9.20 -25.64
CA ARG A 160 21.87 -9.79 -26.76
C ARG A 160 20.53 -10.28 -26.23
N GLY A 161 19.44 -9.64 -26.64
CA GLY A 161 18.07 -10.00 -26.23
C GLY A 161 17.66 -9.42 -24.87
N GLY A 162 16.38 -9.61 -24.51
CA GLY A 162 15.78 -9.16 -23.25
C GLY A 162 14.34 -8.67 -23.43
N GLN A 163 13.60 -8.56 -22.33
CA GLN A 163 12.26 -7.97 -22.31
C GLN A 163 12.37 -6.44 -22.35
N VAL A 164 11.53 -5.79 -23.17
CA VAL A 164 11.35 -4.34 -23.13
C VAL A 164 10.45 -4.02 -21.95
N HIS A 165 10.89 -3.13 -21.07
CA HIS A 165 10.08 -2.61 -19.97
C HIS A 165 9.58 -1.21 -20.31
N HIS A 166 8.31 -0.91 -20.03
CA HIS A 166 7.78 0.45 -20.05
C HIS A 166 7.63 0.93 -18.61
N TRP A 167 8.71 1.48 -18.04
CA TRP A 167 8.77 1.79 -16.61
C TRP A 167 7.77 2.87 -16.18
N GLY A 168 7.39 3.76 -17.11
CA GLY A 168 6.29 4.71 -16.89
C GLY A 168 4.92 4.05 -16.73
N GLU A 169 4.70 2.90 -17.37
CA GLU A 169 3.47 2.13 -17.20
C GLU A 169 3.56 1.28 -15.93
N GLU A 170 4.69 0.60 -15.70
CA GLU A 170 4.87 -0.23 -14.51
C GLU A 170 4.76 0.54 -13.18
N VAL A 171 5.18 1.82 -13.15
CA VAL A 171 5.04 2.66 -11.95
C VAL A 171 3.59 3.06 -11.67
N ILE A 172 2.75 3.26 -12.69
CA ILE A 172 1.34 3.66 -12.49
C ILE A 172 0.40 2.47 -12.42
N LEU A 173 0.73 1.36 -13.08
CA LEU A 173 -0.11 0.17 -13.15
C LEU A 173 -0.24 -0.53 -11.78
N GLY A 174 -1.43 -1.07 -11.54
CA GLY A 174 -1.70 -1.99 -10.44
C GLY A 174 -1.76 -1.35 -9.06
N GLY A 175 -2.23 -0.10 -8.94
CA GLY A 175 -2.46 0.48 -7.61
C GLY A 175 -2.72 1.97 -7.52
N PRO A 176 -1.73 2.82 -7.89
CA PRO A 176 -1.81 4.26 -7.67
C PRO A 176 -3.11 4.88 -8.18
N GLY A 177 -3.73 5.72 -7.34
CA GLY A 177 -5.02 6.36 -7.59
C GLY A 177 -6.23 5.61 -7.02
N MET A 178 -6.12 4.31 -6.73
CA MET A 178 -7.22 3.54 -6.14
C MET A 178 -7.51 3.94 -4.68
N GLN A 179 -6.55 4.55 -4.00
CA GLN A 179 -6.71 5.10 -2.66
C GLN A 179 -7.67 6.30 -2.63
N ALA A 180 -7.84 6.99 -3.76
CA ALA A 180 -8.59 8.23 -3.83
C ALA A 180 -10.10 7.99 -3.93
N PRO A 181 -10.92 8.71 -3.15
CA PRO A 181 -12.36 8.64 -3.27
C PRO A 181 -12.84 9.29 -4.57
N VAL A 182 -13.94 8.79 -5.13
CA VAL A 182 -14.62 9.47 -6.24
C VAL A 182 -15.36 10.70 -5.70
N PRO A 183 -15.21 11.90 -6.31
CA PRO A 183 -16.00 13.08 -5.93
C PRO A 183 -17.50 12.80 -5.93
N GLY A 184 -18.20 13.17 -4.86
CA GLY A 184 -19.66 12.99 -4.74
C GLY A 184 -20.14 11.56 -4.47
N MET A 185 -19.23 10.59 -4.35
CA MET A 185 -19.56 9.19 -4.08
C MET A 185 -19.11 8.77 -2.69
N MET A 186 -20.00 8.08 -1.97
CA MET A 186 -19.63 7.32 -0.78
C MET A 186 -19.33 5.89 -1.22
N ILE A 187 -18.11 5.42 -0.92
CA ILE A 187 -17.68 4.07 -1.27
C ILE A 187 -18.31 3.10 -0.26
N ASP A 188 -19.02 2.09 -0.77
CA ASP A 188 -19.42 0.94 0.03
C ASP A 188 -18.25 -0.05 0.09
N TYR A 189 -17.38 0.12 1.09
CA TYR A 189 -16.33 -0.85 1.33
C TYR A 189 -16.90 -2.23 1.70
N GLY A 190 -18.10 -2.29 2.26
CA GLY A 190 -18.68 -3.47 2.91
C GLY A 190 -18.52 -3.40 4.43
N SER A 191 -19.27 -4.25 5.12
CA SER A 191 -19.20 -4.37 6.58
C SER A 191 -18.08 -5.31 7.00
N THR A 192 -17.34 -4.95 8.05
CA THR A 192 -16.51 -5.89 8.81
C THR A 192 -17.44 -6.87 9.55
N PRO A 193 -17.39 -8.19 9.29
CA PRO A 193 -18.19 -9.13 10.07
C PRO A 193 -17.72 -9.09 11.53
N VAL A 194 -18.63 -8.82 12.46
CA VAL A 194 -18.36 -8.87 13.92
C VAL A 194 -18.03 -10.30 14.38
N THR A 195 -18.43 -11.30 13.59
CA THR A 195 -18.26 -12.72 13.87
C THR A 195 -17.97 -13.45 12.56
N GLY A 196 -16.77 -14.01 12.44
CA GLY A 196 -16.42 -14.91 11.34
C GLY A 196 -14.93 -15.20 11.37
N GLN A 197 -14.56 -16.40 11.81
CA GLN A 197 -13.31 -16.99 11.36
C GLN A 197 -13.38 -17.03 9.82
N ALA A 198 -12.30 -16.65 9.14
CA ALA A 198 -12.24 -16.83 7.70
C ALA A 198 -12.41 -18.33 7.39
N GLU A 199 -13.36 -18.67 6.50
CA GLU A 199 -13.41 -20.00 5.93
C GLU A 199 -12.08 -20.28 5.21
N GLU A 200 -11.56 -21.49 5.39
CA GLU A 200 -10.29 -21.96 4.83
C GLU A 200 -10.31 -21.91 3.28
N GLY A 201 -9.95 -20.76 2.69
CA GLY A 201 -9.99 -20.58 1.23
C GLY A 201 -8.83 -19.79 0.63
N GLY A 202 -8.04 -19.07 1.43
CA GLY A 202 -6.82 -18.41 0.95
C GLY A 202 -5.64 -19.38 0.98
N ARG A 203 -4.85 -19.47 -0.10
CA ARG A 203 -3.59 -20.24 -0.09
C ARG A 203 -2.79 -19.88 1.16
N PRO A 204 -2.54 -20.82 2.08
CA PRO A 204 -1.77 -20.53 3.27
C PRO A 204 -0.36 -20.15 2.83
N PHE A 205 0.06 -18.92 3.12
CA PHE A 205 1.47 -18.65 3.43
C PHE A 205 1.71 -19.13 4.86
N ASP A 206 1.53 -20.42 5.11
CA ASP A 206 1.95 -21.05 6.36
C ASP A 206 3.39 -21.48 6.18
N THR A 207 4.29 -20.53 6.44
CA THR A 207 5.74 -20.79 6.44
C THR A 207 6.18 -21.51 7.72
N GLY A 208 5.26 -21.84 8.66
CA GLY A 208 5.59 -22.31 10.00
C GLY A 208 6.38 -21.28 10.83
N LEU A 209 6.42 -20.02 10.37
CA LEU A 209 7.18 -18.93 10.99
C LEU A 209 6.29 -18.16 11.97
N ARG A 210 6.88 -17.72 13.10
CA ARG A 210 6.22 -16.81 14.06
C ARG A 210 5.79 -15.51 13.35
N SER A 211 4.75 -14.85 13.88
CA SER A 211 4.18 -13.62 13.31
C SER A 211 5.20 -12.52 12.99
N ASP A 212 6.19 -12.38 13.86
CA ASP A 212 7.27 -11.40 13.83
C ASP A 212 8.36 -11.67 12.76
N SER A 213 8.32 -12.83 12.10
CA SER A 213 9.27 -13.24 11.05
C SER A 213 8.65 -13.33 9.65
N ARG A 214 7.41 -12.86 9.49
CA ARG A 214 6.68 -12.82 8.22
C ARG A 214 7.13 -11.68 7.32
N VAL A 215 7.36 -10.51 7.91
CA VAL A 215 7.82 -9.33 7.17
C VAL A 215 9.27 -9.54 6.77
N ASP A 216 9.52 -9.56 5.47
CA ASP A 216 10.89 -9.69 4.96
C ASP A 216 11.76 -8.51 5.44
N LYS A 217 13.08 -8.73 5.45
CA LYS A 217 14.06 -7.78 5.99
C LYS A 217 14.00 -6.41 5.30
N GLU A 218 13.73 -6.38 3.99
CA GLU A 218 13.70 -5.14 3.22
C GLU A 218 12.41 -4.35 3.50
N SER A 219 11.26 -5.03 3.54
CA SER A 219 10.00 -4.42 4.00
C SER A 219 10.12 -3.84 5.41
N SER A 220 10.73 -4.58 6.33
CA SER A 220 10.99 -4.13 7.70
C SER A 220 11.91 -2.91 7.76
N ARG A 221 12.96 -2.86 6.92
CA ARG A 221 13.87 -1.71 6.80
C ARG A 221 13.11 -0.47 6.33
N ILE A 222 12.27 -0.60 5.31
CA ILE A 222 11.48 0.50 4.74
C ILE A 222 10.50 1.06 5.78
N LEU A 223 9.76 0.19 6.49
CA LEU A 223 8.89 0.62 7.59
C LEU A 223 9.66 1.44 8.63
N GLY A 224 10.83 0.95 9.05
CA GLY A 224 11.70 1.66 9.99
C GLY A 224 12.22 3.01 9.48
N GLU A 225 12.49 3.13 8.18
CA GLU A 225 12.88 4.41 7.57
C GLU A 225 11.73 5.41 7.55
N VAL A 226 10.53 4.97 7.17
CA VAL A 226 9.36 5.84 7.11
C VAL A 226 8.95 6.29 8.52
N TYR A 227 8.93 5.37 9.50
CA TYR A 227 8.59 5.73 10.88
C TYR A 227 9.62 6.66 11.50
N ARG A 228 10.91 6.50 11.17
CA ARG A 228 11.97 7.41 11.63
C ARG A 228 11.66 8.87 11.34
N GLU A 229 11.06 9.18 10.19
CA GLU A 229 10.73 10.56 9.81
C GLU A 229 9.74 11.23 10.78
N GLN A 230 8.97 10.45 11.54
CA GLN A 230 8.01 10.95 12.53
C GLN A 230 8.52 10.89 13.97
N VAL A 231 9.62 10.18 14.22
CA VAL A 231 10.18 10.05 15.57
C VAL A 231 11.05 11.26 15.90
N LYS A 232 10.66 12.00 16.93
CA LYS A 232 11.46 13.07 17.52
C LYS A 232 12.20 12.58 18.77
N PRO A 233 13.36 13.14 19.13
CA PRO A 233 13.98 12.86 20.42
C PRO A 233 13.01 13.07 21.58
N GLY A 234 12.90 12.08 22.48
CA GLY A 234 11.98 12.10 23.61
C GLY A 234 10.54 11.69 23.31
N SER A 235 10.22 11.28 22.07
CA SER A 235 8.85 10.87 21.71
C SER A 235 8.36 9.69 22.57
N ARG A 236 7.09 9.75 22.97
CA ARG A 236 6.32 8.63 23.50
C ARG A 236 5.55 7.96 22.37
N ILE A 237 5.92 6.71 22.10
CA ILE A 237 5.39 5.92 20.99
C ILE A 237 4.56 4.78 21.57
N LEU A 238 3.37 4.56 21.01
CA LEU A 238 2.57 3.36 21.24
C LEU A 238 2.68 2.44 20.02
N ASP A 239 3.20 1.24 20.21
CA ASP A 239 3.19 0.17 19.21
C ASP A 239 1.99 -0.75 19.46
N LEU A 240 0.96 -0.63 18.62
CA LEU A 240 -0.30 -1.36 18.75
C LEU A 240 -0.20 -2.76 18.16
N MET A 241 -0.79 -3.70 18.88
CA MET A 241 -0.70 -5.14 18.61
C MET A 241 0.76 -5.59 18.43
N SER A 242 1.64 -5.04 19.28
CA SER A 242 3.05 -5.36 19.31
C SER A 242 3.28 -6.84 19.62
N GLY A 243 4.24 -7.42 18.92
CA GLY A 243 4.80 -8.74 19.22
C GLY A 243 6.28 -8.64 19.59
N ALA A 244 7.05 -9.66 19.20
CA ALA A 244 8.49 -9.78 19.46
C ALA A 244 9.37 -8.78 18.71
N ARG A 245 8.82 -8.03 17.75
CA ARG A 245 9.55 -7.02 17.00
C ARG A 245 8.68 -5.80 16.72
N SER A 246 9.26 -4.63 16.91
CA SER A 246 8.73 -3.35 16.43
C SER A 246 9.58 -2.88 15.25
N HIS A 247 8.96 -2.38 14.19
CA HIS A 247 9.65 -1.85 13.00
C HIS A 247 10.17 -0.43 13.22
N LEU A 248 10.73 -0.14 14.39
CA LEU A 248 11.25 1.17 14.77
C LEU A 248 12.78 1.22 14.63
N PRO A 249 13.35 2.38 14.25
CA PRO A 249 14.80 2.53 14.18
C PRO A 249 15.44 2.38 15.57
N ARG A 250 16.66 1.84 15.63
CA ARG A 250 17.46 1.75 16.87
C ARG A 250 18.21 3.06 17.14
N GLY A 251 18.52 3.33 18.41
CA GLY A 251 19.51 4.34 18.82
C GLY A 251 18.97 5.76 19.06
N GLU A 252 17.68 5.99 18.91
CA GLU A 252 17.04 7.26 19.27
C GLU A 252 16.52 7.21 20.70
N GLU A 253 16.68 8.30 21.48
CA GLU A 253 16.05 8.44 22.78
C GLU A 253 14.53 8.56 22.62
N LYS A 254 13.79 7.54 23.06
CA LYS A 254 12.32 7.48 22.98
C LYS A 254 11.77 6.47 23.98
N GLU A 255 10.51 6.66 24.36
CA GLU A 255 9.74 5.66 25.11
C GLU A 255 8.87 4.88 24.12
N VAL A 256 8.96 3.55 24.13
CA VAL A 256 8.12 2.68 23.29
C VAL A 256 7.28 1.80 24.21
N VAL A 257 5.98 2.09 24.24
CA VAL A 257 4.99 1.28 24.93
C VAL A 257 4.43 0.29 23.92
N GLY A 258 4.66 -1.00 24.13
CA GLY A 258 4.03 -2.06 23.33
C GLY A 258 2.72 -2.50 23.98
N LEU A 259 1.64 -2.53 23.20
CA LEU A 259 0.36 -3.10 23.60
C LEU A 259 0.06 -4.30 22.71
N GLY A 260 -0.13 -5.48 23.29
CA GLY A 260 -0.36 -6.71 22.53
C GLY A 260 -0.97 -7.82 23.37
N ARG A 261 -1.45 -8.88 22.71
CA ARG A 261 -2.12 -10.00 23.38
C ARG A 261 -1.16 -11.01 24.04
N ASP A 262 0.06 -11.12 23.52
CA ASP A 262 1.04 -12.13 23.93
C ASP A 262 2.17 -11.50 24.75
N GLU A 263 2.24 -11.84 26.03
CA GLU A 263 3.26 -11.33 26.94
C GLU A 263 4.66 -11.87 26.61
N GLY A 264 4.74 -13.12 26.15
CA GLY A 264 6.00 -13.80 25.83
C GLY A 264 6.68 -13.17 24.61
N ASP A 265 5.93 -12.97 23.53
CA ASP A 265 6.40 -12.28 22.33
C ASP A 265 6.88 -10.87 22.70
N MET A 266 6.05 -10.08 23.40
CA MET A 266 6.46 -8.73 23.80
C MET A 266 7.69 -8.72 24.71
N ALA A 267 7.90 -9.74 25.56
CA ALA A 267 9.09 -9.86 26.40
C ALA A 267 10.38 -10.01 25.57
N GLU A 268 10.31 -10.66 24.41
CA GLU A 268 11.45 -10.80 23.49
C GLU A 268 11.77 -9.51 22.71
N ASN A 269 10.84 -8.54 22.66
CA ASN A 269 11.02 -7.30 21.90
C ASN A 269 11.99 -6.33 22.58
N PRO A 270 13.19 -6.08 22.01
CA PRO A 270 14.22 -5.27 22.65
C PRO A 270 13.95 -3.77 22.59
N LEU A 271 12.97 -3.31 21.81
CA LEU A 271 12.66 -1.89 21.65
C LEU A 271 11.63 -1.40 22.68
N LEU A 272 10.85 -2.30 23.29
CA LEU A 272 9.81 -1.91 24.24
C LEU A 272 10.40 -1.52 25.60
N THR A 273 10.19 -0.26 25.98
CA THR A 273 10.50 0.25 27.31
C THR A 273 9.41 -0.10 28.32
N ARG A 274 8.17 -0.30 27.86
CA ARG A 274 7.03 -0.76 28.65
C ARG A 274 6.15 -1.70 27.83
N ARG A 275 5.54 -2.69 28.50
CA ARG A 275 4.66 -3.70 27.90
C ARG A 275 3.30 -3.66 28.58
N VAL A 276 2.23 -3.78 27.81
CA VAL A 276 0.85 -3.81 28.28
C VAL A 276 0.13 -4.97 27.60
N VAL A 277 -0.22 -5.99 28.37
CA VAL A 277 -0.99 -7.13 27.86
C VAL A 277 -2.44 -6.71 27.73
N HIS A 278 -2.94 -6.63 26.50
CA HIS A 278 -4.29 -6.20 26.18
C HIS A 278 -4.68 -6.66 24.77
N ASP A 279 -5.81 -7.35 24.66
CA ASP A 279 -6.34 -7.82 23.37
C ASP A 279 -7.41 -6.85 22.84
N LEU A 280 -7.10 -6.14 21.75
CA LEU A 280 -8.01 -5.16 21.13
C LEU A 280 -9.24 -5.80 20.48
N ASN A 281 -9.18 -7.10 20.17
CA ASN A 281 -10.30 -7.85 19.62
C ASN A 281 -11.28 -8.33 20.69
N GLU A 282 -10.87 -8.34 21.96
CA GLU A 282 -11.75 -8.58 23.12
C GLU A 282 -12.24 -7.24 23.72
N ALA A 283 -11.35 -6.27 23.88
CA ALA A 283 -11.67 -4.94 24.40
C ALA A 283 -10.98 -3.84 23.57
N SER A 284 -11.74 -3.12 22.75
CA SER A 284 -11.17 -2.10 21.85
C SER A 284 -10.73 -0.80 22.54
N GLY A 285 -11.07 -0.61 23.82
CA GLY A 285 -10.67 0.55 24.63
C GLY A 285 -9.19 0.53 25.00
N LEU A 286 -8.46 1.62 24.73
CA LEU A 286 -7.04 1.72 25.06
C LEU A 286 -6.85 2.12 26.53
N PRO A 287 -6.05 1.37 27.32
CA PRO A 287 -5.88 1.58 28.77
C PRO A 287 -4.92 2.75 29.09
N PHE A 288 -5.04 3.85 28.35
CA PHE A 288 -4.21 5.04 28.49
C PHE A 288 -5.08 6.31 28.59
N PRO A 289 -4.64 7.33 29.34
CA PRO A 289 -5.28 8.64 29.33
C PRO A 289 -5.28 9.27 27.92
N GLU A 290 -6.14 10.26 27.72
CA GLU A 290 -6.07 11.10 26.52
C GLU A 290 -4.70 11.81 26.40
N ASN A 291 -4.28 12.12 25.18
CA ASN A 291 -3.06 12.91 24.91
C ASN A 291 -1.77 12.36 25.55
N SER A 292 -1.64 11.03 25.60
CA SER A 292 -0.51 10.32 26.21
C SER A 292 0.67 10.06 25.28
N PHE A 293 0.45 10.10 23.96
CA PHE A 293 1.44 9.68 22.95
C PHE A 293 1.64 10.73 21.85
N ASP A 294 2.87 10.82 21.36
CA ASP A 294 3.28 11.64 20.20
C ASP A 294 3.03 10.89 18.88
N LEU A 295 3.22 9.57 18.90
CA LEU A 295 3.13 8.70 17.73
C LEU A 295 2.47 7.39 18.14
N VAL A 296 1.50 6.95 17.34
CA VAL A 296 0.93 5.61 17.43
C VAL A 296 1.22 4.87 16.14
N LEU A 297 1.71 3.64 16.25
CA LEU A 297 2.00 2.76 15.13
C LEU A 297 1.11 1.53 15.20
N LEU A 298 0.54 1.15 14.07
CA LEU A 298 -0.04 -0.17 13.85
C LEU A 298 0.69 -0.79 12.67
N SER A 299 1.75 -1.55 12.98
CA SER A 299 2.57 -2.22 11.96
C SER A 299 2.08 -3.64 11.80
N HIS A 300 1.32 -3.88 10.74
CA HIS A 300 0.54 -5.08 10.49
C HIS A 300 -0.67 -5.22 11.43
N SER A 301 -1.43 -6.29 11.26
CA SER A 301 -2.59 -6.65 12.08
C SER A 301 -3.84 -5.76 11.87
N MET A 302 -3.81 -4.77 10.98
CA MET A 302 -5.04 -4.07 10.55
C MET A 302 -6.05 -5.06 9.96
N GLU A 303 -5.55 -6.06 9.24
CA GLU A 303 -6.32 -7.15 8.62
C GLU A 303 -7.11 -7.98 9.63
N SER A 304 -6.68 -8.06 10.89
CA SER A 304 -7.25 -8.94 11.91
C SER A 304 -8.04 -8.19 12.99
N LEU A 305 -8.16 -6.86 12.91
CA LEU A 305 -8.97 -6.06 13.82
C LEU A 305 -10.47 -6.28 13.59
N ARG A 306 -11.18 -6.74 14.62
CA ARG A 306 -12.64 -6.94 14.57
C ARG A 306 -13.43 -5.63 14.58
N ARG A 307 -12.87 -4.57 15.16
CA ARG A 307 -13.54 -3.26 15.37
C ARG A 307 -12.59 -2.09 15.07
N PRO A 308 -12.08 -1.97 13.83
CA PRO A 308 -11.08 -0.98 13.49
C PRO A 308 -11.57 0.46 13.74
N GLU A 309 -12.85 0.75 13.52
CA GLU A 309 -13.45 2.08 13.77
C GLU A 309 -13.30 2.49 15.24
N GLN A 310 -13.56 1.57 16.17
CA GLN A 310 -13.48 1.84 17.61
C GLN A 310 -12.03 2.01 18.06
N VAL A 311 -11.13 1.14 17.58
CA VAL A 311 -9.70 1.21 17.89
C VAL A 311 -9.12 2.53 17.38
N ILE A 312 -9.40 2.94 16.15
CA ILE A 312 -8.88 4.19 15.58
C ILE A 312 -9.44 5.42 16.32
N GLY A 313 -10.70 5.38 16.78
CA GLY A 313 -11.25 6.41 17.66
C GLY A 313 -10.50 6.54 18.99
N GLU A 314 -10.14 5.40 19.61
CA GLU A 314 -9.32 5.39 20.82
C GLU A 314 -7.89 5.86 20.56
N VAL A 315 -7.31 5.53 19.40
CA VAL A 315 -6.02 6.06 18.96
C VAL A 315 -6.06 7.59 18.86
N HIS A 316 -7.11 8.13 18.26
CA HIS A 316 -7.33 9.57 18.21
C HIS A 316 -7.43 10.17 19.62
N ARG A 317 -8.08 9.49 20.57
CA ARG A 317 -8.17 9.96 21.97
C ARG A 317 -6.80 10.01 22.66
N VAL A 318 -6.00 8.94 22.56
CA VAL A 318 -4.72 8.83 23.28
C VAL A 318 -3.57 9.61 22.63
N LEU A 319 -3.68 9.99 21.36
CA LEU A 319 -2.72 10.90 20.73
C LEU A 319 -2.87 12.31 21.27
N GLN A 320 -1.77 13.03 21.44
CA GLN A 320 -1.81 14.48 21.69
C GLN A 320 -2.16 15.25 20.41
N PRO A 321 -2.65 16.50 20.50
CA PRO A 321 -2.76 17.38 19.34
C PRO A 321 -1.42 17.51 18.60
N GLY A 322 -1.44 17.35 17.28
CA GLY A 322 -0.24 17.29 16.44
C GLY A 322 0.49 15.94 16.45
N GLY A 323 0.04 14.98 17.25
CA GLY A 323 0.51 13.60 17.20
C GLY A 323 0.02 12.87 15.96
N SER A 324 0.76 11.84 15.54
CA SER A 324 0.50 11.10 14.30
C SER A 324 0.12 9.66 14.56
N PHE A 325 -0.76 9.14 13.71
CA PHE A 325 -1.07 7.71 13.64
C PHE A 325 -0.64 7.17 12.28
N MET A 326 0.05 6.03 12.26
CA MET A 326 0.47 5.36 11.04
C MET A 326 0.06 3.88 11.07
N VAL A 327 -0.63 3.46 10.03
CA VAL A 327 -1.01 2.07 9.77
C VAL A 327 -0.18 1.56 8.61
N GLY A 328 0.75 0.66 8.89
CA GLY A 328 1.61 0.01 7.90
C GLY A 328 1.20 -1.43 7.69
N PHE A 329 1.19 -1.91 6.45
CA PHE A 329 0.94 -3.30 6.11
C PHE A 329 1.70 -3.71 4.84
N THR A 330 1.89 -5.02 4.66
CA THR A 330 2.47 -5.63 3.46
C THR A 330 1.51 -6.69 2.91
N ASP A 331 1.86 -7.32 1.79
CA ASP A 331 1.10 -8.46 1.26
C ASP A 331 1.31 -9.76 2.05
N CYS A 332 2.17 -9.77 3.08
CA CYS A 332 2.40 -10.92 3.94
C CYS A 332 1.50 -10.89 5.19
N TRP A 333 0.33 -11.53 5.10
CA TRP A 333 -0.64 -11.68 6.19
C TRP A 333 -1.24 -13.09 6.21
N PHE A 334 -1.85 -13.48 7.34
CA PHE A 334 -2.50 -14.79 7.47
C PHE A 334 -3.95 -14.75 7.00
N SER A 335 -4.25 -15.54 5.98
CA SER A 335 -5.60 -15.62 5.42
C SER A 335 -6.65 -16.07 6.42
N THR A 336 -6.27 -16.92 7.37
CA THR A 336 -7.15 -17.44 8.42
C THR A 336 -7.47 -16.43 9.53
N GLU A 337 -6.64 -15.41 9.71
CA GLU A 337 -6.82 -14.37 10.74
C GLU A 337 -7.40 -13.06 10.17
N ALA A 338 -7.38 -12.89 8.85
CA ALA A 338 -7.84 -11.68 8.21
C ALA A 338 -9.36 -11.65 8.05
N MET A 339 -9.93 -10.46 8.25
CA MET A 339 -11.34 -10.21 7.97
C MET A 339 -11.63 -10.39 6.47
N PRO A 340 -12.81 -10.92 6.08
CA PRO A 340 -13.18 -11.11 4.68
C PRO A 340 -13.01 -9.86 3.82
N LEU A 341 -13.39 -8.70 4.35
CA LEU A 341 -13.20 -7.41 3.68
C LEU A 341 -11.75 -7.17 3.23
N TRP A 342 -10.77 -7.50 4.06
CA TRP A 342 -9.35 -7.31 3.74
C TRP A 342 -8.91 -8.17 2.55
N MET A 343 -9.45 -9.39 2.46
CA MET A 343 -9.16 -10.34 1.38
C MET A 343 -9.79 -9.89 0.06
N GLU A 344 -10.94 -9.22 0.12
CA GLU A 344 -11.65 -8.71 -1.05
C GLU A 344 -11.06 -7.41 -1.62
N LEU A 345 -10.42 -6.59 -0.78
CA LEU A 345 -9.88 -5.29 -1.19
C LEU A 345 -8.56 -5.46 -1.94
N HIS A 346 -8.42 -4.74 -3.06
CA HIS A 346 -7.11 -4.53 -3.68
C HIS A 346 -6.15 -3.84 -2.67
N PRO A 347 -4.83 -4.11 -2.65
CA PRO A 347 -3.92 -3.51 -1.67
C PRO A 347 -4.00 -1.97 -1.59
N PHE A 348 -4.16 -1.31 -2.74
CA PHE A 348 -4.34 0.15 -2.79
C PHE A 348 -5.76 0.60 -2.39
N GLU A 349 -6.77 -0.25 -2.53
CA GLU A 349 -8.09 0.00 -1.93
C GLU A 349 -8.05 -0.09 -0.41
N ARG A 350 -7.22 -0.97 0.17
CA ARG A 350 -7.03 -1.04 1.62
C ARG A 350 -6.52 0.28 2.19
N LEU A 351 -5.62 0.96 1.47
CA LEU A 351 -5.21 2.33 1.82
C LEU A 351 -6.40 3.30 1.81
N GLY A 352 -7.22 3.27 0.76
CA GLY A 352 -8.44 4.10 0.69
C GLY A 352 -9.41 3.82 1.85
N TRP A 353 -9.58 2.54 2.21
CA TRP A 353 -10.40 2.14 3.34
C TRP A 353 -9.84 2.66 4.67
N VAL A 354 -8.54 2.49 4.92
CA VAL A 354 -7.88 3.03 6.13
C VAL A 354 -8.01 4.56 6.16
N LEU A 355 -7.78 5.25 5.05
CA LEU A 355 -7.98 6.71 4.97
C LEU A 355 -9.41 7.12 5.32
N SER A 356 -10.42 6.34 4.90
CA SER A 356 -11.83 6.60 5.25
C SER A 356 -12.07 6.48 6.76
N LEU A 357 -11.44 5.50 7.41
CA LEU A 357 -11.52 5.31 8.86
C LEU A 357 -10.80 6.45 9.61
N LEU A 358 -9.61 6.83 9.15
CA LEU A 358 -8.87 7.97 9.70
C LEU A 358 -9.69 9.27 9.61
N SER A 359 -10.28 9.53 8.43
CA SER A 359 -11.13 10.70 8.23
C SER A 359 -12.37 10.67 9.14
N ALA A 360 -13.01 9.51 9.32
CA ALA A 360 -14.17 9.35 10.18
C ALA A 360 -13.83 9.58 11.68
N ALA A 361 -12.61 9.22 12.09
CA ALA A 361 -12.12 9.46 13.44
C ALA A 361 -11.62 10.90 13.70
N GLY A 362 -11.55 11.75 12.66
CA GLY A 362 -11.18 13.16 12.79
C GLY A 362 -9.70 13.47 12.51
N PHE A 363 -8.93 12.54 11.96
CA PHE A 363 -7.56 12.82 11.51
C PHE A 363 -7.55 13.77 10.31
N GLY A 364 -6.58 14.68 10.29
CA GLY A 364 -6.30 15.57 9.16
C GLY A 364 -4.87 15.40 8.65
N ASP A 365 -4.50 16.15 7.59
CA ASP A 365 -3.23 16.01 6.87
C ASP A 365 -2.90 14.54 6.55
N CYS A 366 -3.93 13.79 6.12
CA CYS A 366 -3.76 12.38 5.85
C CYS A 366 -2.82 12.18 4.66
N PHE A 367 -2.13 11.05 4.66
CA PHE A 367 -1.20 10.70 3.60
C PHE A 367 -1.17 9.19 3.35
N THR A 368 -0.68 8.81 2.18
CA THR A 368 -0.26 7.43 1.92
C THR A 368 1.17 7.37 1.40
N ARG A 369 1.88 6.33 1.79
CA ARG A 369 3.18 5.97 1.22
C ARG A 369 3.18 4.53 0.77
N THR A 370 3.63 4.27 -0.45
CA THR A 370 3.85 2.92 -0.94
C THR A 370 5.29 2.74 -1.40
N TYR A 371 5.82 1.53 -1.25
CA TYR A 371 7.14 1.16 -1.76
C TYR A 371 7.04 -0.21 -2.40
N ARG A 372 7.28 -0.29 -3.71
CA ARG A 372 7.11 -1.48 -4.53
C ARG A 372 8.38 -1.87 -5.27
N ASN A 373 8.40 -3.12 -5.73
CA ASN A 373 9.42 -3.70 -6.60
C ASN A 373 10.85 -3.74 -6.02
N ARG A 374 10.99 -3.59 -4.70
CA ARG A 374 12.26 -3.73 -3.99
C ARG A 374 12.78 -5.16 -4.07
N SER A 375 14.10 -5.32 -4.10
CA SER A 375 14.72 -6.65 -4.12
C SER A 375 14.77 -7.22 -2.70
N ARG A 376 14.36 -8.48 -2.55
CA ARG A 376 14.52 -9.21 -1.29
C ARG A 376 15.99 -9.60 -1.10
N PRO A 377 16.60 -9.44 0.09
CA PRO A 377 17.96 -9.89 0.35
C PRO A 377 18.08 -11.41 0.15
N TYR A 378 19.21 -11.89 -0.36
CA TYR A 378 19.42 -13.31 -0.64
C TYR A 378 19.35 -14.18 0.63
N GLU A 379 19.77 -13.63 1.78
CA GLU A 379 19.76 -14.28 3.08
C GLU A 379 18.41 -14.14 3.81
N ASP A 380 17.37 -13.63 3.15
CA ASP A 380 16.03 -13.58 3.70
C ASP A 380 15.37 -14.99 3.64
N PRO A 381 14.71 -15.46 4.71
CA PRO A 381 14.03 -16.75 4.70
C PRO A 381 13.00 -16.92 3.58
N HIS A 382 12.42 -15.82 3.08
CA HIS A 382 11.40 -15.82 2.03
C HIS A 382 11.97 -15.67 0.61
N TYR A 383 13.30 -15.59 0.44
CA TYR A 383 13.92 -15.37 -0.88
C TYR A 383 13.63 -16.49 -1.88
N SER A 384 13.55 -17.73 -1.43
CA SER A 384 13.24 -18.89 -2.28
C SER A 384 11.83 -18.87 -2.87
N VAL A 385 10.90 -18.15 -2.24
CA VAL A 385 9.53 -17.96 -2.70
C VAL A 385 9.46 -16.88 -3.76
N SER A 386 10.10 -15.73 -3.49
CA SER A 386 10.16 -14.59 -4.39
C SER A 386 11.42 -13.79 -4.13
N ALA A 387 12.11 -13.40 -5.20
CA ALA A 387 13.24 -12.48 -5.15
C ALA A 387 12.81 -11.01 -4.98
N LYS A 388 11.52 -10.70 -5.10
CA LYS A 388 10.95 -9.39 -4.79
C LYS A 388 10.51 -9.34 -3.33
N SER A 389 10.89 -8.26 -2.65
CA SER A 389 10.38 -7.87 -1.33
C SER A 389 8.88 -7.65 -1.44
N ASP A 390 8.17 -7.91 -0.34
CA ASP A 390 6.76 -7.56 -0.28
C ASP A 390 6.63 -6.02 -0.37
N PRO A 391 5.55 -5.49 -0.98
CA PRO A 391 5.34 -4.07 -1.00
C PRO A 391 5.01 -3.57 0.41
N VAL A 392 5.47 -2.37 0.75
CA VAL A 392 5.11 -1.68 1.98
C VAL A 392 4.06 -0.64 1.65
N LEU A 393 2.92 -0.69 2.33
CA LEU A 393 1.81 0.26 2.19
C LEU A 393 1.55 0.89 3.55
N ILE A 394 1.51 2.23 3.59
CA ILE A 394 1.29 2.99 4.81
C ILE A 394 0.22 4.03 4.56
N ALA A 395 -0.78 4.10 5.43
CA ALA A 395 -1.70 5.23 5.54
C ALA A 395 -1.49 5.89 6.91
N GLY A 396 -1.52 7.22 6.96
CA GLY A 396 -1.37 7.94 8.20
C GLY A 396 -2.10 9.26 8.22
N GLY A 397 -2.19 9.85 9.41
CA GLY A 397 -2.84 11.14 9.62
C GLY A 397 -2.44 11.76 10.95
N ILE A 398 -2.73 13.05 11.09
CA ILE A 398 -2.38 13.88 12.25
C ILE A 398 -3.65 14.20 13.04
N LYS A 399 -3.60 14.04 14.36
CA LYS A 399 -4.64 14.54 15.26
C LYS A 399 -4.62 16.07 15.23
N LYS A 400 -5.68 16.68 14.71
CA LYS A 400 -5.85 18.14 14.75
C LYS A 400 -6.21 18.59 16.17
N GLY A 401 -5.80 19.81 16.53
CA GLY A 401 -6.03 20.41 17.85
C GLY A 401 -7.43 20.95 18.06
#